data_AF-A0A1Y3BRB6-F1
#
_entry.id   AF-A0A1Y3BRB6-F1
#
_cell.length_a   1.000
_cell.length_b   1.000
_cell.length_c   1.000
_cell.angle_alpha   90.00
_cell.angle_beta   90.00
_cell.angle_gamma   90.00
#
_symmetry.space_group_name_H-M   'P 1'
#
loop_
_entity.id
_entity.type
_entity.pdbx_description
1 polymer ?
#
loop_
_entity_poly.entity_id
_entity_poly.type
_entity_poly.pdbx_seq_one_letter_code
_entity_poly.pdbx_strand_id
1 'polypeptide(L)'
;PFRIPFAGKVDICCFDKTGTLTSNDLVVEGVAGLDSQNDQKIQAAQEVPIETIQVLATCHSLVCLDDGLVGDPLEKSTLKAIDWTLTKGDSVIPRKGKQTGLKIFHRNHFSSQLKRMSVIAGYNDVTSGESSYFVSVKGAP
;
A
#
# COMPACT_ATOMS: atom_id res chain seq x y z
N PRO A 1 0.73 -5.39 -45.30
CA PRO A 1 0.33 -6.49 -46.22
C PRO A 1 1.38 -7.61 -46.35
N PHE A 2 2.64 -7.29 -46.65
CA PHE A 2 3.69 -8.30 -46.91
C PHE A 2 4.07 -9.19 -45.72
N ARG A 3 3.78 -8.79 -44.48
CA ARG A 3 4.10 -9.55 -43.26
C ARG A 3 3.10 -10.67 -42.93
N ILE A 4 1.93 -10.69 -43.58
CA ILE A 4 0.84 -11.63 -43.28
C ILE A 4 1.24 -13.10 -43.57
N PRO A 5 1.88 -13.43 -44.71
CA PRO A 5 2.30 -14.82 -44.96
C PRO A 5 3.41 -15.32 -44.03
N PHE A 6 4.14 -14.41 -43.38
CA PHE A 6 5.20 -14.77 -42.42
C PHE A 6 4.64 -15.15 -41.05
N ALA A 7 3.51 -14.57 -40.65
CA ALA A 7 2.86 -14.88 -39.38
C ALA A 7 2.40 -16.35 -39.28
N GLY A 8 2.09 -16.99 -40.41
CA GLY A 8 1.69 -18.41 -40.47
C GLY A 8 2.86 -19.42 -40.48
N LYS A 9 4.11 -18.95 -40.45
CA LYS A 9 5.33 -19.79 -40.49
C LYS A 9 6.18 -19.63 -39.23
N VAL A 10 5.61 -19.10 -38.15
CA VAL A 10 6.33 -18.85 -36.90
C VAL A 10 6.35 -20.12 -36.06
N ASP A 11 7.54 -20.60 -35.73
CA ASP A 11 7.73 -21.77 -34.84
C ASP A 11 7.94 -21.36 -33.37
N ILE A 12 8.33 -20.11 -33.11
CA ILE A 12 8.64 -19.59 -31.76
C ILE A 12 8.01 -18.21 -31.58
N CYS A 13 7.21 -18.06 -30.52
CA CYS A 13 6.62 -16.79 -30.11
C CYS A 13 7.22 -16.31 -28.80
N CYS A 14 7.88 -15.16 -28.82
CA CYS A 14 8.38 -14.50 -27.63
C CYS A 14 7.37 -13.46 -27.15
N PHE A 15 6.98 -13.53 -25.88
CA PHE A 15 6.11 -12.56 -25.25
C PHE A 15 6.89 -11.73 -24.25
N ASP A 16 6.69 -10.41 -24.30
CA ASP A 16 7.10 -9.54 -23.21
C ASP A 16 6.13 -9.68 -22.03
N LYS A 17 6.58 -9.41 -20.81
CA LYS A 17 5.74 -9.56 -19.61
C LYS A 17 4.89 -8.32 -19.36
N THR A 18 5.54 -7.18 -19.12
CA THR A 18 4.90 -5.97 -18.60
C THR A 18 4.29 -5.16 -19.75
N GLY A 19 2.98 -4.92 -19.71
CA GLY A 19 2.26 -4.27 -20.81
C GLY A 19 1.81 -5.20 -21.94
N THR A 20 2.09 -6.51 -21.82
CA THR A 20 1.59 -7.55 -22.74
C THR A 20 0.88 -8.68 -21.98
N LEU A 21 1.59 -9.39 -21.10
CA LEU A 21 1.00 -10.45 -20.26
C LEU A 21 0.36 -9.91 -18.98
N THR A 22 0.93 -8.84 -18.41
CA THR A 22 0.40 -8.17 -17.21
C THR A 22 0.15 -6.69 -17.49
N SER A 23 -0.80 -6.08 -16.78
CA SER A 23 -0.93 -4.63 -16.74
C SER A 23 0.28 -3.98 -16.06
N ASN A 24 0.43 -2.67 -16.27
CA ASN A 24 1.37 -1.84 -15.51
C ASN A 24 0.83 -1.49 -14.12
N ASP A 25 -0.48 -1.65 -13.93
CA ASP A 25 -1.14 -1.36 -12.66
C ASP A 25 -0.94 -2.51 -11.68
N LEU A 26 -0.57 -2.15 -10.45
CA LEU A 26 -0.50 -3.06 -9.32
C LEU A 26 -1.87 -3.10 -8.63
N VAL A 27 -2.39 -4.30 -8.41
CA VAL A 27 -3.64 -4.52 -7.70
C VAL A 27 -3.31 -5.30 -6.43
N VAL A 28 -3.74 -4.77 -5.30
CA VAL A 28 -3.61 -5.46 -4.01
C VAL A 28 -4.71 -6.50 -3.91
N GLU A 29 -4.32 -7.75 -3.75
CA GLU A 29 -5.26 -8.87 -3.56
C GLU A 29 -5.81 -8.92 -2.13
N GLY A 30 -4.96 -8.68 -1.14
CA GLY A 30 -5.34 -8.67 0.28
C GLY A 30 -4.13 -8.79 1.19
N VAL A 31 -4.37 -9.20 2.44
CA VAL A 31 -3.33 -9.42 3.46
C VAL A 31 -3.33 -10.91 3.85
N ALA A 32 -2.16 -11.52 3.83
CA ALA A 32 -1.93 -12.90 4.27
C ALA A 32 -1.08 -12.93 5.56
N GLY A 33 -0.96 -14.10 6.20
CA GLY A 33 -0.14 -14.29 7.41
C GLY A 33 -0.75 -13.76 8.73
N LEU A 34 -2.02 -13.39 8.73
CA LEU A 34 -2.73 -12.96 9.95
C LEU A 34 -3.42 -14.13 10.69
N ASP A 35 -3.65 -15.25 10.01
CA ASP A 35 -4.32 -16.43 10.56
C ASP A 35 -3.26 -17.44 11.02
N SER A 36 -3.14 -17.65 12.33
CA SER A 36 -2.11 -18.53 12.92
C SER A 36 -2.22 -20.00 12.50
N GLN A 37 -3.35 -20.41 11.91
CA GLN A 37 -3.57 -21.78 11.43
C GLN A 37 -3.32 -21.91 9.92
N ASN A 38 -3.37 -20.80 9.17
CA ASN A 38 -3.20 -20.80 7.73
C ASN A 38 -2.61 -19.47 7.21
N ASP A 39 -1.29 -19.41 7.14
CA ASP A 39 -0.55 -18.23 6.68
C ASP A 39 -0.84 -17.85 5.21
N GLN A 40 -1.37 -18.77 4.40
CA GLN A 40 -1.70 -18.55 2.99
C GLN A 40 -3.10 -17.93 2.80
N LYS A 41 -3.93 -17.87 3.85
CA LYS A 41 -5.27 -17.33 3.77
C LYS A 41 -5.23 -15.81 3.57
N ILE A 42 -5.73 -15.37 2.42
CA ILE A 42 -5.83 -13.96 2.07
C ILE A 42 -7.12 -13.38 2.66
N GLN A 43 -6.98 -12.31 3.43
CA GLN A 43 -8.09 -11.51 3.97
C GLN A 43 -8.21 -10.21 3.18
N ALA A 44 -9.45 -9.75 2.99
CA ALA A 44 -9.71 -8.47 2.35
C ALA A 44 -9.04 -7.34 3.14
N ALA A 45 -8.38 -6.41 2.43
CA ALA A 45 -7.57 -5.35 3.06
C ALA A 45 -8.36 -4.44 4.01
N GLN A 46 -9.68 -4.36 3.87
CA GLN A 46 -10.59 -3.59 4.72
C GLN A 46 -11.10 -4.36 5.95
N GLU A 47 -10.96 -5.69 5.96
CA GLU A 47 -11.47 -6.58 7.01
C GLU A 47 -10.38 -7.05 7.99
N VAL A 48 -9.16 -6.55 7.82
CA VAL A 48 -8.03 -6.87 8.70
C VAL A 48 -8.08 -6.09 10.01
N PRO A 49 -7.37 -6.54 11.06
CA PRO A 49 -7.28 -5.83 12.33
C PRO A 49 -6.82 -4.38 12.17
N ILE A 50 -7.27 -3.52 13.09
CA ILE A 50 -7.00 -2.08 13.03
C ILE A 50 -5.49 -1.77 13.07
N GLU A 51 -4.72 -2.58 13.80
CA GLU A 51 -3.27 -2.45 13.91
C GLU A 51 -2.60 -2.67 12.55
N THR A 52 -3.09 -3.64 11.77
CA THR A 52 -2.63 -3.89 10.40
C THR A 52 -2.99 -2.71 9.49
N ILE A 53 -4.22 -2.20 9.57
CA ILE A 53 -4.64 -1.01 8.83
C ILE A 53 -3.75 0.19 9.18
N GLN A 54 -3.45 0.41 10.46
CA GLN A 54 -2.58 1.49 10.93
C GLN A 54 -1.18 1.40 10.32
N VAL A 55 -0.59 0.21 10.26
CA VAL A 55 0.71 0.00 9.61
C VAL A 55 0.62 0.29 8.10
N LEU A 56 -0.36 -0.28 7.40
CA LEU A 56 -0.53 -0.10 5.96
C LEU A 56 -0.84 1.36 5.58
N ALA A 57 -1.58 2.07 6.44
CA ALA A 57 -1.95 3.47 6.24
C ALA A 57 -0.79 4.43 6.51
N THR A 58 0.14 4.11 7.43
CA THR A 58 1.16 5.08 7.87
C THR A 58 2.56 4.80 7.34
N CYS A 59 2.95 3.52 7.18
CA CYS A 59 4.27 3.13 6.68
C CYS A 59 4.37 3.24 5.15
N HIS A 60 4.39 4.47 4.67
CA HIS A 60 4.63 4.79 3.26
C HIS A 60 5.42 6.10 3.11
N SER A 61 6.05 6.28 1.96
CA SER A 61 6.77 7.52 1.59
C SER A 61 5.97 8.40 0.63
N LEU A 62 4.67 8.15 0.48
CA LEU A 62 3.76 8.96 -0.34
C LEU A 62 3.68 10.41 0.17
N VAL A 63 3.51 11.34 -0.78
CA VAL A 63 3.34 12.77 -0.54
C VAL A 63 2.13 13.27 -1.32
N CYS A 64 1.29 14.07 -0.67
CA CYS A 64 0.12 14.69 -1.29
C CYS A 64 0.47 16.11 -1.74
N LEU A 65 0.45 16.36 -3.06
CA LEU A 65 0.71 17.67 -3.69
C LEU A 65 -0.61 18.26 -4.24
N ASP A 66 -0.56 19.46 -4.82
CA ASP A 66 -1.72 20.08 -5.48
C ASP A 66 -2.28 19.21 -6.60
N ASP A 67 -1.40 18.58 -7.38
CA ASP A 67 -1.74 17.70 -8.52
C ASP A 67 -2.10 16.26 -8.10
N GLY A 68 -2.16 15.99 -6.79
CA GLY A 68 -2.57 14.71 -6.22
C GLY A 68 -1.46 13.94 -5.52
N LEU A 69 -1.68 12.63 -5.36
CA LEU A 69 -0.82 11.74 -4.57
C LEU A 69 0.38 11.25 -5.40
N VAL A 70 1.59 11.53 -4.92
CA VAL A 70 2.87 11.17 -5.55
C VAL A 70 3.64 10.18 -4.69
N GLY A 71 4.37 9.27 -5.33
CA GLY A 71 5.16 8.23 -4.66
C GLY A 71 5.08 6.87 -5.38
N ASP A 72 5.52 5.82 -4.69
CA ASP A 72 5.60 4.45 -5.22
C ASP A 72 4.20 3.92 -5.63
N PRO A 73 4.00 3.39 -6.85
CA PRO A 73 2.73 2.79 -7.27
C PRO A 73 2.22 1.67 -6.35
N LEU A 74 3.11 0.88 -5.76
CA LEU A 74 2.74 -0.18 -4.82
C LEU A 74 2.12 0.43 -3.56
N GLU A 75 2.76 1.45 -2.98
CA GLU A 75 2.25 2.13 -1.79
C GLU A 75 0.93 2.86 -2.05
N LYS A 76 0.77 3.49 -3.23
CA LYS A 76 -0.51 4.09 -3.64
C LYS A 76 -1.62 3.05 -3.72
N SER A 77 -1.29 1.88 -4.27
CA SER A 77 -2.23 0.77 -4.41
C SER A 77 -2.63 0.20 -3.05
N THR A 78 -1.69 0.07 -2.11
CA THR A 78 -1.97 -0.30 -0.71
C THR A 78 -2.91 0.68 -0.03
N LEU A 79 -2.64 1.99 -0.11
CA LEU A 79 -3.48 3.00 0.54
C LEU A 79 -4.90 3.03 -0.06
N LYS A 80 -5.02 2.82 -1.37
CA LYS A 80 -6.30 2.65 -2.05
C LYS A 80 -7.02 1.36 -1.63
N ALA A 81 -6.30 0.25 -1.48
CA ALA A 81 -6.87 -1.04 -1.12
C ALA A 81 -7.45 -1.07 0.29
N ILE A 82 -6.85 -0.37 1.25
CA ILE A 82 -7.44 -0.24 2.59
C ILE A 82 -8.56 0.81 2.66
N ASP A 83 -8.86 1.52 1.56
CA ASP A 83 -9.83 2.62 1.47
C ASP A 83 -9.45 3.89 2.29
N TRP A 84 -8.15 4.25 2.32
CA TRP A 84 -7.65 5.45 2.99
C TRP A 84 -7.11 6.50 2.00
N THR A 85 -6.85 7.71 2.50
CA THR A 85 -6.22 8.77 1.72
C THR A 85 -5.27 9.61 2.56
N LEU A 86 -4.21 10.10 1.95
CA LEU A 86 -3.25 11.02 2.54
C LEU A 86 -3.64 12.47 2.20
N THR A 87 -3.58 13.34 3.20
CA THR A 87 -3.78 14.79 3.07
C THR A 87 -2.45 15.53 2.98
N LYS A 88 -2.45 16.80 2.57
CA LYS A 88 -1.23 17.64 2.52
C LYS A 88 -0.58 17.88 3.90
N GLY A 89 -1.33 17.71 4.98
CA GLY A 89 -0.87 17.87 6.36
C GLY A 89 -0.34 16.59 7.00
N ASP A 90 0.16 15.64 6.20
CA ASP A 90 0.67 14.34 6.66
C ASP A 90 -0.30 13.57 7.55
N SER A 91 -1.60 13.78 7.33
CA SER A 91 -2.66 13.06 8.01
C SER A 91 -3.30 12.07 7.04
N VAL A 92 -3.42 10.82 7.46
CA VAL A 92 -4.09 9.76 6.72
C VAL A 92 -5.47 9.56 7.32
N ILE A 93 -6.49 9.57 6.46
CA ILE A 93 -7.89 9.51 6.87
C ILE A 93 -8.61 8.41 6.09
N PRO A 94 -9.54 7.67 6.74
CA PRO A 94 -10.37 6.70 6.05
C PRO A 94 -11.33 7.42 5.10
N ARG A 95 -11.54 6.88 3.90
CA ARG A 95 -12.53 7.39 2.94
C ARG A 95 -13.95 7.00 3.32
N LYS A 96 -14.10 5.89 4.04
CA LYS A 96 -15.37 5.31 4.50
C LYS A 96 -15.20 4.77 5.92
N GLY A 97 -16.26 4.86 6.73
CA GLY A 97 -16.30 4.29 8.08
C GLY A 97 -16.05 5.31 9.21
N LYS A 98 -16.07 4.80 10.45
CA LYS A 98 -15.93 5.59 11.70
C LYS A 98 -14.51 5.55 12.29
N GLN A 99 -13.52 5.06 11.56
CA GLN A 99 -12.15 4.98 12.06
C GLN A 99 -11.56 6.38 12.24
N THR A 100 -10.75 6.57 13.28
CA THR A 100 -10.09 7.85 13.55
C THR A 100 -8.94 8.07 12.57
N GLY A 101 -8.83 9.28 12.03
CA GLY A 101 -7.68 9.66 11.21
C GLY A 101 -6.37 9.60 12.02
N LEU A 102 -5.28 9.29 11.34
CA LEU A 102 -3.95 9.19 11.93
C LEU A 102 -3.09 10.34 11.42
N LYS A 103 -2.27 10.91 12.29
CA LYS A 103 -1.27 11.92 11.93
C LYS A 103 0.11 11.30 11.94
N ILE A 104 0.86 11.53 10.87
CA ILE A 104 2.25 11.13 10.76
C ILE A 104 3.12 12.27 11.30
N PHE A 105 3.92 11.97 12.32
CA PHE A 105 4.80 12.95 12.97
C PHE A 105 6.23 12.87 12.45
N HIS A 106 6.72 11.65 12.22
CA HIS A 106 8.08 11.43 11.74
C HIS A 106 8.16 10.18 10.87
N ARG A 107 8.91 10.27 9.76
CA ARG A 107 9.18 9.14 8.87
C ARG A 107 10.67 8.84 8.85
N ASN A 108 11.04 7.63 9.24
CA ASN A 108 12.34 7.06 8.91
C ASN A 108 12.16 6.32 7.58
N HIS A 109 12.61 6.95 6.49
CA HIS A 109 12.51 6.40 5.15
C HIS A 109 13.21 5.03 5.04
N PHE A 110 12.82 4.29 4.01
CA PHE A 110 13.39 2.96 3.74
C PHE A 110 14.91 3.04 3.63
N SER A 111 15.59 2.30 4.52
CA SER A 111 17.04 2.12 4.46
C SER A 111 17.34 0.78 3.80
N SER A 112 18.12 0.81 2.70
CA SER A 112 18.57 -0.41 2.02
C SER A 112 19.43 -1.30 2.92
N GLN A 113 20.21 -0.70 3.83
CA GLN A 113 21.03 -1.43 4.80
C GLN A 113 20.17 -2.18 5.83
N LEU A 114 19.10 -1.54 6.32
CA LEU A 114 18.20 -2.14 7.32
C LEU A 114 17.04 -2.93 6.71
N LYS A 115 16.82 -2.80 5.38
CA LYS A 115 15.71 -3.36 4.62
C LYS A 115 14.33 -3.05 5.20
N ARG A 116 14.18 -1.90 5.86
CA ARG A 116 12.93 -1.47 6.50
C ARG A 116 12.79 0.04 6.58
N MET A 117 11.56 0.49 6.79
CA MET A 117 11.18 1.84 7.16
C MET A 117 10.37 1.82 8.45
N SER A 118 10.31 2.95 9.16
CA SER A 118 9.45 3.11 10.32
C SER A 118 8.82 4.49 10.38
N VAL A 119 7.68 4.59 11.04
CA VAL A 119 6.92 5.84 11.14
C VAL A 119 6.42 6.01 12.56
N ILE A 120 6.58 7.22 13.10
CA ILE A 120 5.95 7.64 14.35
C ILE A 120 4.64 8.32 13.96
N ALA A 121 3.53 7.73 14.37
CA ALA A 121 2.19 8.21 14.09
C ALA A 121 1.38 8.31 15.39
N GLY A 122 0.27 9.02 15.33
CA GLY A 122 -0.63 9.11 16.46
C GLY A 122 -2.04 9.49 16.04
N TYR A 123 -2.97 9.32 16.96
CA TYR A 123 -4.37 9.66 16.80
C TYR A 123 -4.89 10.24 18.11
N ASN A 124 -5.91 11.07 18.01
CA ASN A 124 -6.58 11.60 19.20
C ASN A 124 -7.69 10.64 19.60
N ASP A 125 -7.63 10.14 20.83
CA ASP A 125 -8.72 9.34 21.38
C ASP A 125 -9.90 10.27 21.66
N VAL A 126 -11.04 9.98 21.04
CA VAL A 126 -12.27 10.77 21.15
C VAL A 126 -12.80 10.73 22.59
N THR A 127 -12.46 9.70 23.36
CA THR A 127 -12.98 9.46 24.71
C THR A 127 -12.19 10.22 25.77
N SER A 128 -10.86 10.20 25.69
CA SER A 128 -9.98 10.85 26.68
C SER A 128 -9.52 12.24 26.26
N GLY A 129 -9.62 12.58 24.96
CA GLY A 129 -9.04 13.80 24.40
C GLY A 129 -7.50 13.78 24.35
N GLU A 130 -6.87 12.68 24.77
CA GLU A 130 -5.42 12.52 24.75
C GLU A 130 -4.95 12.02 23.39
N SER A 131 -3.76 12.49 22.98
CA SER A 131 -3.07 11.98 21.80
C SER A 131 -2.34 10.68 22.16
N SER A 132 -2.77 9.58 21.54
CA SER A 132 -2.06 8.31 21.58
C SER A 132 -1.04 8.26 20.45
N TYR A 133 0.15 7.72 20.75
CA TYR A 133 1.25 7.58 19.79
C TYR A 133 1.61 6.12 19.63
N PHE A 134 1.97 5.73 18.40
CA PHE A 134 2.46 4.40 18.08
C PHE A 134 3.56 4.49 17.01
N VAL A 135 4.34 3.41 16.91
CA VAL A 135 5.37 3.26 15.88
C VAL A 135 4.95 2.11 14.98
N SER A 136 4.86 2.38 13.68
CA SER A 136 4.66 1.35 12.66
C SER A 136 5.97 1.07 11.94
N VAL A 137 6.16 -0.18 11.50
CA VAL A 137 7.36 -0.64 10.77
C VAL A 137 6.93 -1.51 9.59
N LYS A 138 7.56 -1.30 8.44
CA LYS A 138 7.38 -2.11 7.22
C LYS A 138 8.74 -2.41 6.61
N GLY A 139 9.00 -3.65 6.20
CA GLY A 139 10.28 -4.04 5.62
C GLY A 139 10.23 -5.42 4.97
N ALA A 140 11.40 -5.90 4.53
CA ALA A 140 11.53 -7.27 4.05
C ALA A 140 11.22 -8.26 5.20
N PRO A 141 10.53 -9.39 4.91
CA PRO A 141 10.38 -10.50 5.85
C PRO A 141 11.72 -11.07 6.34
#